data_AF-A0A0S8A881-F1
#
_entry.id   AF-A0A0S8A881-F1
#
_cell.length_a   1.000
_cell.length_b   1.000
_cell.length_c   1.000
_cell.angle_alpha   90.00
_cell.angle_beta   90.00
_cell.angle_gamma   90.00
#
_symmetry.space_group_name_H-M   'P 1'
#
loop_
_entity.id
_entity.type
_entity.pdbx_description
1 polymer ?
#
loop_
_entity_poly.entity_id
_entity_poly.type
_entity_poly.pdbx_seq_one_letter_code
_entity_poly.pdbx_strand_id
1 'polypeptide(L)'
;MPLIRLQLLLVFVAMFTIACASKSVQLPGNTMADQVLQRDAAQFIMLLESAEQSRCAQRKIVNTEVKEPPADGGKDPWVERWTVDRCGSLVYYRVRFTPSSGGGTDVAVTLWE
;
A
#
# COMPACT_ATOMS: atom_id res chain seq x y z
N MET A 1 6.32 -10.21 -53.37
CA MET A 1 6.79 -11.04 -52.23
C MET A 1 7.65 -10.34 -51.16
N PRO A 2 8.02 -9.03 -51.20
CA PRO A 2 8.69 -8.39 -50.05
C PRO A 2 7.72 -7.73 -49.04
N LEU A 3 6.53 -7.31 -49.50
CA LEU A 3 5.55 -6.56 -48.69
C LEU A 3 4.90 -7.39 -47.56
N ILE A 4 4.67 -8.69 -47.77
CA ILE A 4 4.08 -9.59 -46.75
C ILE A 4 5.06 -9.84 -45.59
N ARG A 5 6.37 -9.91 -45.87
CA ARG A 5 7.41 -10.07 -44.83
C ARG A 5 7.55 -8.82 -43.95
N LEU A 6 7.34 -7.63 -44.52
CA LEU A 6 7.39 -6.37 -43.79
C LEU A 6 6.17 -6.19 -42.86
N GLN A 7 4.99 -6.63 -43.29
CA GLN A 7 3.77 -6.55 -42.46
C GLN A 7 3.77 -7.54 -41.29
N LEU A 8 4.28 -8.77 -41.48
CA LEU A 8 4.41 -9.74 -40.37
C LEU A 8 5.42 -9.29 -39.29
N LEU A 9 6.47 -8.56 -39.67
CA LEU A 9 7.46 -8.03 -38.73
C LEU A 9 6.88 -6.90 -37.87
N LEU A 10 6.02 -6.05 -38.46
CA LEU A 10 5.36 -4.94 -37.76
C LEU A 10 4.35 -5.43 -36.71
N VAL A 11 3.65 -6.55 -36.97
CA VAL A 11 2.67 -7.12 -36.04
C VAL A 11 3.35 -7.77 -34.82
N PHE A 12 4.53 -8.37 -35.00
CA PHE A 12 5.28 -9.01 -33.90
C PHE A 12 5.88 -8.00 -32.90
N VAL A 13 6.31 -6.82 -33.37
CA VAL A 13 6.86 -5.76 -32.51
C VAL A 13 5.76 -5.10 -31.66
N ALA A 14 4.52 -5.07 -32.15
CA ALA A 14 3.40 -4.46 -31.44
C ALA A 14 2.86 -5.28 -30.24
N MET A 15 3.19 -6.57 -30.13
CA MET A 15 2.68 -7.43 -29.05
C MET A 15 3.52 -7.45 -27.77
N PHE A 16 4.68 -6.78 -27.73
CA PHE A 16 5.67 -6.98 -26.65
C PHE A 16 5.78 -5.87 -25.59
N THR A 17 4.87 -4.89 -25.53
CA THR A 17 5.01 -3.77 -24.58
C THR A 17 3.74 -3.42 -23.81
N ILE A 18 3.01 -4.41 -23.30
CA ILE A 18 2.14 -4.16 -22.14
C ILE A 18 3.02 -4.25 -20.88
N ALA A 19 3.86 -3.24 -20.68
CA ALA A 19 4.51 -3.04 -19.40
C ALA A 19 3.42 -2.54 -18.43
N CYS A 20 2.98 -3.41 -17.52
CA CYS A 20 2.12 -2.99 -16.40
C CYS A 20 2.90 -2.00 -15.53
N ALA A 21 2.70 -0.70 -15.77
CA ALA A 21 3.20 0.35 -14.89
C ALA A 21 2.51 0.20 -13.53
N SER A 22 3.22 -0.39 -12.56
CA SER A 22 2.74 -0.51 -11.19
C SER A 22 2.79 0.88 -10.57
N LYS A 23 1.64 1.52 -10.40
CA LYS A 23 1.55 2.84 -9.74
C LYS A 23 2.03 2.66 -8.30
N SER A 24 3.15 3.29 -7.93
CA SER A 24 3.62 3.30 -6.55
C SER A 24 2.57 3.97 -5.66
N VAL A 25 2.16 3.27 -4.61
CA VAL A 25 1.30 3.85 -3.57
C VAL A 25 2.24 4.58 -2.61
N GLN A 26 2.33 5.89 -2.76
CA GLN A 26 2.94 6.75 -1.74
C GLN A 26 1.80 7.34 -0.91
N LEU A 27 1.67 6.90 0.34
CA LEU A 27 0.70 7.44 1.26
C LEU A 27 1.17 8.82 1.77
N PRO A 28 0.24 9.74 2.05
CA PRO A 28 0.57 11.03 2.63
C PRO A 28 1.10 10.89 4.07
N GLY A 29 1.87 11.89 4.52
CA GLY A 29 2.43 11.93 5.86
C GLY A 29 3.86 11.41 5.93
N ASN A 30 4.26 10.94 7.12
CA ASN A 30 5.61 10.51 7.44
C ASN A 30 5.58 9.07 7.95
N THR A 31 5.51 8.11 7.02
CA THR A 31 5.62 6.67 7.29
C THR A 31 7.06 6.18 7.11
N MET A 32 7.47 5.20 7.93
CA MET A 32 8.73 4.46 7.77
C MET A 32 8.55 3.19 6.93
N ALA A 33 7.30 2.78 6.65
CA ALA A 33 7.01 1.65 5.78
C ALA A 33 7.42 1.97 4.33
N ASP A 34 8.11 1.02 3.70
CA ASP A 34 8.35 1.06 2.26
C ASP A 34 7.05 0.90 1.45
N GLN A 35 7.13 0.98 0.12
CA GLN A 35 5.94 0.93 -0.73
C GLN A 35 5.17 -0.41 -0.67
N VAL A 36 5.87 -1.51 -0.38
CA VAL A 36 5.25 -2.84 -0.23
C VAL A 36 4.47 -2.87 1.08
N LEU A 37 5.10 -2.49 2.18
CA LEU A 37 4.46 -2.41 3.49
C LEU A 37 3.33 -1.39 3.52
N GLN A 38 3.47 -0.27 2.80
CA GLN A 38 2.42 0.73 2.67
C GLN A 38 1.17 0.15 2.02
N ARG A 39 1.35 -0.57 0.91
CA ARG A 39 0.25 -1.22 0.18
C ARG A 39 -0.40 -2.30 1.03
N ASP A 40 0.39 -3.15 1.68
CA ASP A 40 -0.12 -4.30 2.42
C ASP A 40 -0.92 -3.84 3.66
N ALA A 41 -0.40 -2.89 4.44
CA ALA A 41 -1.15 -2.28 5.54
C ALA A 41 -2.40 -1.53 5.06
N ALA A 42 -2.32 -0.81 3.93
CA ALA A 42 -3.49 -0.14 3.36
C ALA A 42 -4.58 -1.13 2.94
N GLN A 43 -4.22 -2.29 2.39
CA GLN A 43 -5.17 -3.35 2.04
C GLN A 43 -5.89 -3.89 3.29
N PHE A 44 -5.16 -4.13 4.39
CA PHE A 44 -5.79 -4.55 5.66
C PHE A 44 -6.74 -3.48 6.21
N ILE A 45 -6.33 -2.21 6.22
CA ILE A 45 -7.20 -1.12 6.66
C ILE A 45 -8.45 -1.04 5.77
N MET A 46 -8.29 -1.07 4.44
CA MET A 46 -9.44 -1.01 3.52
C MET A 46 -10.36 -2.24 3.66
N LEU A 47 -9.82 -3.41 4.01
CA LEU A 47 -10.62 -4.60 4.31
C LEU A 47 -11.45 -4.39 5.60
N LEU A 48 -10.83 -3.93 6.68
CA LEU A 48 -11.53 -3.60 7.94
C LEU A 48 -12.59 -2.53 7.72
N GLU A 49 -12.23 -1.48 6.99
CA GLU A 49 -13.16 -0.45 6.56
C GLU A 49 -14.33 -1.10 5.83
N SER A 50 -14.11 -1.95 4.82
CA SER A 50 -15.19 -2.53 4.02
C SER A 50 -16.23 -3.31 4.83
N ALA A 51 -15.82 -3.89 5.96
CA ALA A 51 -16.71 -4.53 6.92
C ALA A 51 -17.50 -3.52 7.77
N GLU A 52 -16.89 -2.37 8.08
CA GLU A 52 -17.47 -1.27 8.84
C GLU A 52 -18.25 -0.29 7.94
N GLN A 53 -19.58 -0.36 8.04
CA GLN A 53 -20.52 0.55 7.36
C GLN A 53 -20.47 0.53 5.82
N SER A 54 -21.40 -0.24 5.24
CA SER A 54 -21.60 -0.35 3.78
C SER A 54 -21.97 0.95 3.06
N ARG A 55 -22.31 2.03 3.79
CA ARG A 55 -22.83 3.27 3.20
C ARG A 55 -21.75 4.28 2.78
N CYS A 56 -20.51 4.12 3.25
CA CYS A 56 -19.43 5.03 2.86
C CYS A 56 -18.73 4.53 1.58
N ALA A 57 -19.01 5.17 0.45
CA ALA A 57 -18.42 4.80 -0.84
C ALA A 57 -16.98 5.31 -1.02
N GLN A 58 -16.56 6.31 -0.26
CA GLN A 58 -15.26 6.96 -0.39
C GLN A 58 -14.49 6.90 0.93
N ARG A 59 -13.46 6.08 0.94
CA ARG A 59 -12.54 5.90 2.08
C ARG A 59 -11.13 6.10 1.59
N LYS A 60 -10.35 6.88 2.32
CA LYS A 60 -8.99 7.21 1.90
C LYS A 60 -8.09 7.39 3.11
N ILE A 61 -6.89 6.82 3.05
CA ILE A 61 -5.82 7.15 3.99
C ILE A 61 -5.32 8.56 3.65
N VAL A 62 -5.47 9.49 4.60
CA VAL A 62 -5.18 10.93 4.43
C VAL A 62 -3.94 11.38 5.20
N ASN A 63 -3.47 10.59 6.17
CA ASN A 63 -2.22 10.86 6.88
C ASN A 63 -1.60 9.58 7.44
N THR A 64 -0.28 9.54 7.55
CA THR A 64 0.51 8.52 8.23
C THR A 64 1.54 9.18 9.13
N GLU A 65 1.78 8.63 10.31
CA GLU A 65 2.72 9.20 11.27
C GLU A 65 3.31 8.12 12.18
N VAL A 66 4.63 8.11 12.35
CA VAL A 66 5.31 7.26 13.33
C VAL A 66 4.99 7.72 14.74
N LYS A 67 4.56 6.79 15.59
CA LYS A 67 4.25 7.03 17.01
C LYS A 67 5.24 6.36 17.94
N GLU A 68 5.66 5.14 17.60
CA GLU A 68 6.71 4.42 18.32
C GLU A 68 7.78 4.05 17.28
N PRO A 69 8.89 4.79 17.18
CA PRO A 69 9.98 4.43 16.27
C PRO A 69 10.68 3.14 16.75
N PRO A 70 11.36 2.39 15.87
CA PRO A 70 12.15 1.23 16.29
C PRO A 70 13.30 1.69 17.19
N ALA A 71 13.59 0.95 18.26
CA ALA A 71 14.67 1.32 19.18
C ALA A 71 16.05 1.20 18.52
N ASP A 72 16.29 0.14 17.75
CA ASP A 72 17.55 -0.10 17.04
C ASP A 72 17.38 -0.12 15.52
N GLY A 73 17.54 1.05 14.89
CA GLY A 73 17.92 1.17 13.47
C GLY A 73 17.05 0.41 12.45
N GLY A 74 15.78 0.14 12.76
CA GLY A 74 14.84 -0.56 11.88
C GLY A 74 14.76 -2.09 12.05
N LYS A 75 15.45 -2.67 13.04
CA LYS A 75 15.35 -4.11 13.35
C LYS A 75 14.26 -4.43 14.39
N ASP A 76 13.91 -3.44 15.20
CA ASP A 76 12.84 -3.58 16.17
C ASP A 76 11.47 -3.28 15.57
N PRO A 77 10.40 -3.77 16.21
CA PRO A 77 9.05 -3.37 15.86
C PRO A 77 8.86 -1.86 16.00
N TRP A 78 8.01 -1.31 15.13
CA TRP A 78 7.59 0.09 15.23
C TRP A 78 6.09 0.21 15.02
N VAL A 79 5.54 1.35 15.41
CA VAL A 79 4.10 1.60 15.37
C VAL A 79 3.83 2.96 14.74
N GLU A 80 2.88 2.95 13.83
CA GLU A 80 2.40 4.13 13.15
C GLU A 80 0.90 4.32 13.40
N ARG A 81 0.47 5.58 13.42
CA ARG A 81 -0.94 5.95 13.37
C ARG A 81 -1.30 6.35 11.95
N TRP A 82 -2.27 5.68 11.38
CA TRP A 82 -2.75 5.96 10.02
C TRP A 82 -4.17 6.49 10.09
N THR A 83 -4.40 7.64 9.47
CA THR A 83 -5.70 8.32 9.50
C THR A 83 -6.46 8.04 8.22
N VAL A 84 -7.64 7.45 8.35
CA VAL A 84 -8.61 7.26 7.28
C VAL A 84 -9.65 8.37 7.36
N ASP A 85 -9.85 9.08 6.26
CA ASP A 85 -11.07 9.86 6.05
C ASP A 85 -12.15 8.91 5.56
N ARG A 86 -13.14 8.68 6.42
CA ARG A 86 -14.34 7.89 6.18
C ARG A 86 -15.51 8.86 6.03
N CYS A 87 -15.74 9.32 4.80
CA CYS A 87 -16.86 10.21 4.46
C CYS A 87 -16.92 11.49 5.34
N GLY A 88 -15.77 12.12 5.59
CA GLY A 88 -15.63 13.31 6.41
C GLY A 88 -15.35 13.04 7.89
N SER A 89 -15.45 11.79 8.34
CA SER A 89 -15.08 11.39 9.70
C SER A 89 -13.69 10.79 9.72
N LEU A 90 -12.82 11.31 10.59
CA LEU A 90 -11.47 10.78 10.74
C LEU A 90 -11.48 9.56 11.65
N VAL A 91 -10.96 8.45 11.15
CA VAL A 91 -10.76 7.20 11.89
C VAL A 91 -9.28 6.92 11.96
N TYR A 92 -8.81 6.58 13.16
CA TYR A 92 -7.40 6.36 13.43
C TYR A 92 -7.15 4.87 13.58
N TYR A 93 -6.18 4.36 12.82
CA TYR A 93 -5.70 2.99 12.90
C TYR A 93 -4.31 2.95 13.51
N ARG A 94 -4.11 1.99 14.40
CA ARG A 94 -2.80 1.58 14.90
C ARG A 94 -2.26 0.49 13.99
N VAL A 95 -1.14 0.79 13.32
CA VAL A 95 -0.43 -0.13 12.44
C VAL A 95 0.89 -0.49 13.10
N ARG A 96 1.06 -1.75 13.45
CA ARG A 96 2.31 -2.29 14.01
C ARG A 96 3.04 -3.09 12.96
N PHE A 97 4.29 -2.77 12.76
CA PHE A 97 5.21 -3.50 11.90
C PHE A 97 6.22 -4.25 12.76
N THR A 98 6.40 -5.54 12.51
CA THR A 98 7.33 -6.40 13.25
C THR A 98 8.26 -7.11 12.28
N PRO A 99 9.51 -6.65 12.12
CA PRO A 99 10.51 -7.37 11.33
C PRO A 99 10.67 -8.80 11.82
N SER A 100 10.70 -9.76 10.89
CA SER A 100 10.92 -11.17 11.21
C SER A 100 12.39 -11.55 11.03
N SER A 101 12.89 -12.45 11.89
CA SER A 101 14.25 -12.99 11.78
C SER A 101 14.48 -13.80 10.50
N GLY A 102 13.42 -14.33 9.88
CA GLY A 102 13.46 -15.04 8.60
C GLY A 102 13.43 -14.13 7.37
N GLY A 103 13.38 -12.81 7.58
CA GLY A 103 13.12 -11.82 6.54
C GLY A 103 11.64 -11.45 6.43
N GLY A 104 11.38 -10.29 5.84
CA GLY A 104 10.03 -9.71 5.77
C GLY A 104 9.61 -9.02 7.07
N THR A 105 8.38 -8.51 7.08
CA THR A 105 7.80 -7.75 8.18
C THR A 105 6.33 -8.13 8.34
N ASP A 106 5.95 -8.55 9.53
CA ASP A 106 4.56 -8.79 9.87
C ASP A 106 3.83 -7.47 10.10
N VAL A 107 2.61 -7.37 9.57
CA VAL A 107 1.76 -6.18 9.66
C VAL A 107 0.51 -6.50 10.46
N ALA A 108 0.29 -5.76 11.55
CA ALA A 108 -0.93 -5.84 12.35
C ALA A 108 -1.65 -4.49 12.34
N VAL A 109 -2.97 -4.51 12.10
CA VAL A 109 -3.81 -3.32 12.01
C VAL A 109 -4.96 -3.43 13.00
N THR A 110 -5.14 -2.39 13.82
CA THR A 110 -6.21 -2.27 14.83
C THR A 110 -6.73 -0.84 14.87
N LEU A 111 -7.90 -0.59 15.47
CA LEU A 111 -8.33 0.77 15.77
C LEU A 111 -7.39 1.40 16.82
N TRP A 112 -7.16 2.71 16.70
CA TRP A 112 -6.46 3.46 17.73
C TRP A 112 -7.45 3.78 18.86
N GLU A 113 -7.23 3.20 20.04
CA GLU A 113 -8.00 3.48 21.26
C GLU A 113 -7.77 4.90 21.79
#